data_AF-A0A0U1NUK0-F1
#
_entry.id   AF-A0A0U1NUK0-F1
#
_cell.length_a   1.000
_cell.length_b   1.000
_cell.length_c   1.000
_cell.angle_alpha   90.00
_cell.angle_beta   90.00
_cell.angle_gamma   90.00
#
_symmetry.space_group_name_H-M   'P 1'
#
loop_
_entity.id
_entity.type
_entity.pdbx_description
1 polymer ?
#
loop_
_entity_poly.entity_id
_entity_poly.type
_entity_poly.pdbx_seq_one_letter_code
_entity_poly.pdbx_strand_id
1 'polypeptide(L)' 'MGKKNQNESMEAAGRSFYTGDYKKSDPVSSGFATTHEQVSDTYAEGTIDAALEGAQE' A
#
# COMPACT_ATOMS: atom_id res chain seq x y z
N MET A 1 -22.77 14.81 15.69
CA MET A 1 -21.70 14.86 14.66
C MET A 1 -20.70 15.94 15.04
N GLY A 2 -19.49 15.58 15.47
CA GLY A 2 -18.41 16.54 15.76
C GLY A 2 -17.76 17.06 14.47
N LYS A 3 -17.35 18.33 14.46
CA LYS A 3 -16.57 18.93 13.35
C LYS A 3 -15.27 18.15 13.19
N LYS A 4 -15.09 17.45 12.05
CA LYS A 4 -13.80 16.85 11.68
C LYS A 4 -12.78 17.97 11.48
N ASN A 5 -11.61 17.81 12.09
CA ASN A 5 -10.51 18.76 12.00
C ASN A 5 -10.05 18.83 10.53
N GLN A 6 -10.14 20.00 9.90
CA GLN A 6 -9.74 20.17 8.49
C GLN A 6 -8.28 19.77 8.24
N ASN A 7 -7.44 19.81 9.28
CA ASN A 7 -6.04 19.43 9.24
C ASN A 7 -5.82 17.95 8.90
N GLU A 8 -6.63 17.03 9.46
CA GLU A 8 -6.50 15.59 9.19
C GLU A 8 -6.84 15.23 7.75
N SER A 9 -7.76 15.97 7.12
CA SER A 9 -8.11 15.75 5.71
C SER A 9 -7.02 16.23 4.75
N MET A 10 -6.19 17.17 5.18
CA MET A 10 -5.05 17.66 4.39
C MET A 10 -3.86 16.69 4.40
N GLU A 11 -3.72 15.84 5.42
CA GLU A 11 -2.58 14.90 5.52
C GLU A 11 -2.57 13.82 4.42
N ALA A 12 -3.72 13.54 3.81
CA ALA A 12 -3.83 12.60 2.69
C ALA A 12 -3.63 13.27 1.32
N ALA A 13 -4.02 14.54 1.18
CA ALA A 13 -4.01 15.23 -0.09
C ALA A 13 -2.58 15.58 -0.53
N GLY A 14 -2.16 15.09 -1.70
CA GLY A 14 -0.82 15.37 -2.26
C GLY A 14 0.33 14.58 -1.64
N ARG A 15 0.04 13.65 -0.73
CA ARG A 15 1.03 12.72 -0.18
C ARG A 15 1.29 11.57 -1.18
N SER A 16 2.52 11.07 -1.19
CA SER A 16 2.90 9.85 -1.91
C SER A 16 3.33 8.76 -0.92
N PHE A 17 3.43 7.52 -1.39
CA PHE A 17 4.01 6.43 -0.61
C PHE A 17 5.46 6.76 -0.21
N TYR A 18 5.81 6.47 1.04
CA TYR A 18 7.18 6.46 1.53
C TYR A 18 7.47 5.12 2.21
N THR A 19 8.71 4.62 2.12
CA THR A 19 9.09 3.32 2.69
C THR A 19 8.86 3.20 4.20
N GLY A 20 8.86 4.32 4.92
CA GLY A 20 8.52 4.35 6.35
C GLY A 20 7.05 4.04 6.65
N ASP A 21 6.16 4.08 5.65
CA ASP A 21 4.72 3.88 5.82
C ASP A 21 4.37 2.45 6.20
N TYR A 22 5.24 1.48 5.89
CA TYR A 22 5.16 0.11 6.41
C TYR A 22 5.21 0.01 7.94
N LYS A 23 5.77 1.03 8.62
CA LYS A 23 5.95 1.02 10.08
C LYS A 23 4.93 1.89 10.82
N LYS A 24 4.06 2.60 10.08
CA LYS A 24 3.07 3.50 10.65
C LYS A 24 1.71 2.81 10.75
N SER A 25 0.96 3.17 11.77
CA SER A 25 -0.37 2.60 12.05
C SER A 25 -1.53 3.54 11.71
N ASP A 26 -1.26 4.71 11.11
CA ASP A 26 -2.32 5.59 10.65
C ASP A 26 -2.95 5.07 9.34
N PRO A 27 -4.27 5.28 9.13
CA PRO A 27 -5.00 4.68 8.02
C PRO A 27 -4.44 5.02 6.63
N VAL A 28 -3.89 6.23 6.46
CA VAL A 28 -3.32 6.68 5.18
C VAL A 28 -2.03 5.91 4.89
N SER A 29 -1.13 5.82 5.87
CA SER A 29 0.10 5.04 5.74
C SER A 29 -0.17 3.55 5.52
N SER A 30 -1.12 2.97 6.25
CA SER A 30 -1.51 1.56 6.05
C SER A 30 -2.04 1.32 4.64
N GLY A 31 -2.90 2.19 4.11
CA GLY A 31 -3.39 2.09 2.73
C GLY A 31 -2.26 2.21 1.69
N PHE A 32 -1.31 3.11 1.89
CA PHE A 32 -0.13 3.23 1.05
C PHE A 32 0.75 1.98 1.06
N ALA A 33 1.00 1.40 2.24
CA ALA A 33 1.76 0.15 2.38
C ALA A 33 1.05 -1.03 1.69
N THR A 34 -0.25 -1.19 1.94
CA THR A 34 -1.07 -2.28 1.36
C THR A 34 -1.15 -2.19 -0.16
N THR A 35 -1.26 -1.00 -0.74
CA THR A 35 -1.27 -0.85 -2.22
C THR A 35 0.10 -1.05 -2.84
N HIS A 36 1.18 -0.64 -2.16
CA HIS A 36 2.54 -0.91 -2.61
C HIS A 36 2.86 -2.41 -2.60
N GLU A 37 2.42 -3.13 -1.57
CA GLU A 37 2.52 -4.59 -1.48
C GLU A 37 1.75 -5.27 -2.60
N GLN A 38 0.47 -4.95 -2.79
CA GLN A 38 -0.34 -5.52 -3.89
C GLN A 38 0.30 -5.34 -5.28
N VAL A 39 0.89 -4.17 -5.56
CA VAL A 39 1.59 -3.93 -6.83
C VAL A 39 2.85 -4.78 -6.95
N SER A 40 3.61 -4.90 -5.86
CA SER A 40 4.81 -5.74 -5.81
C SER A 40 4.47 -7.21 -6.00
N ASP A 41 3.43 -7.70 -5.32
CA ASP A 41 2.96 -9.08 -5.41
C ASP A 41 2.47 -9.37 -6.82
N THR A 42 1.62 -8.51 -7.39
CA THR A 42 1.15 -8.67 -8.78
C THR A 42 2.30 -8.70 -9.77
N TYR A 43 3.34 -7.87 -9.57
CA TYR A 43 4.51 -7.89 -10.43
C TYR A 43 5.29 -9.19 -10.29
N ALA A 44 5.53 -9.65 -9.06
CA ALA A 44 6.24 -10.89 -8.76
C ALA A 44 5.48 -12.12 -9.29
N GLU A 45 4.18 -12.23 -8.99
CA GLU A 45 3.27 -13.28 -9.47
C GLU A 45 3.10 -13.27 -10.98
N GLY A 46 3.18 -12.10 -11.62
CA GLY A 46 3.15 -11.94 -13.07
C GLY A 46 4.46 -12.32 -13.77
N THR A 47 5.53 -12.65 -13.04
CA THR A 47 6.81 -13.06 -13.66
C THR A 47 6.81 -14.53 -14.09
N ILE A 48 7.69 -14.87 -15.05
CA ILE A 48 7.88 -16.26 -15.52
C ILE A 48 8.27 -17.19 -14.36
N ASP A 49 9.03 -16.68 -13.38
CA ASP A 49 9.46 -17.45 -12.21
C ASP A 49 8.26 -17.87 -11.35
N ALA A 50 7.29 -16.98 -11.14
CA ALA A 50 6.06 -17.32 -10.44
C ALA A 50 5.16 -18.29 -11.22
N ALA A 51 5.13 -18.18 -12.56
CA ALA A 51 4.40 -19.13 -13.40
C ALA A 51 5.01 -20.56 -13.34
N LEU A 52 6.33 -20.66 -13.14
CA LEU A 52 7.01 -21.95 -12.93
C LEU A 52 6.67 -22.53 -11.56
N GLU A 53 6.65 -21.70 -10.51
CA GLU A 53 6.26 -22.11 -9.15
C GLU A 53 4.82 -22.66 -9.11
N GLY A 54 3.86 -21.97 -9.74
CA GLY A 54 2.47 -22.45 -9.84
C GLY A 54 2.25 -23.65 -10.77
N ALA A 55 3.20 -23.96 -11.65
CA ALA A 55 3.13 -25.12 -12.55
C ALA A 55 3.69 -26.41 -11.92
N GLN A 56 4.33 -26.32 -10.75
CA GLN A 56 4.92 -27.46 -10.04
C GLN A 56 4.04 -28.02 -8.91
N GLU A 57 2.78 -27.58 -8.82
CA GLU A 57 1.76 -28.05 -7.86
C GLU A 57 0.82 -29.12 -8.44
#